data_AF-A0A0N4YD95-F1
#
_entry.id   AF-A0A0N4YD95-F1
#
_cell.length_a   1.000
_cell.length_b   1.000
_cell.length_c   1.000
_cell.angle_alpha   90.00
_cell.angle_beta   90.00
_cell.angle_gamma   90.00
#
_symmetry.space_group_name_H-M   'P 1'
#
loop_
_entity.id
_entity.type
_entity.pdbx_description
1 polymer ?
#
loop_
_entity_poly.entity_id
_entity_poly.type
_entity_poly.pdbx_seq_one_letter_code
_entity_poly.pdbx_strand_id
1 'polypeptide(L)' 'MSMSQLLEKALEINSDPLVNELLLAPKTRIPFEVKEAIEKDKHDHAIVISGLQEAPESTPASERQDDLQKKALLI' A
#
# COMPACT_ATOMS: atom_id res chain seq x y z
N MET A 1 -15.36 -14.26 12.87
CA MET A 1 -13.99 -14.81 12.89
C MET A 1 -13.29 -14.35 11.63
N SER A 2 -12.12 -13.71 11.73
CA SER A 2 -11.36 -13.23 10.57
C SER A 2 -10.58 -14.37 9.90
N MET A 3 -10.07 -14.15 8.69
CA MET A 3 -9.21 -15.14 8.00
C MET A 3 -7.95 -15.47 8.80
N SER A 4 -7.34 -14.47 9.45
CA SER A 4 -6.18 -14.69 10.33
C SER A 4 -6.53 -15.59 11.51
N GLN A 5 -7.69 -15.37 12.13
CA GLN A 5 -8.18 -16.20 13.24
C GLN A 5 -8.55 -17.62 12.79
N LEU A 6 -9.04 -17.79 11.56
CA LEU A 6 -9.27 -19.11 10.95
C LEU A 6 -7.96 -19.88 10.74
N LEU A 7 -6.96 -19.22 10.15
CA LEU A 7 -5.64 -19.81 9.92
C LEU A 7 -4.93 -20.14 11.24
N GLU A 8 -5.03 -19.28 12.26
CA GLU A 8 -4.49 -19.55 13.59
C GLU A 8 -5.14 -20.77 14.23
N LYS A 9 -6.48 -20.84 14.23
CA LYS A 9 -7.17 -22.03 14.73
C LYS A 9 -6.82 -23.29 13.94
N ALA A 10 -6.68 -23.20 12.61
CA ALA A 10 -6.29 -24.33 11.78
C ALA A 10 -4.88 -24.82 12.11
N LEU A 11 -3.93 -23.91 12.35
CA LEU A 11 -2.57 -24.24 12.79
C LEU A 11 -2.55 -24.87 14.20
N GLU A 12 -3.39 -24.39 15.12
CA GLU A 12 -3.48 -24.91 16.49
C GLU A 12 -4.03 -26.34 16.55
N ILE A 13 -5.02 -26.67 15.71
CA ILE A 13 -5.66 -28.00 15.71
C ILE A 13 -4.94 -29.01 14.80
N ASN A 14 -4.10 -28.54 13.89
CA ASN A 14 -3.45 -29.39 12.91
C ASN A 14 -2.20 -30.06 13.50
N SER A 15 -2.14 -31.39 13.44
CA SER A 15 -0.98 -32.18 13.88
C SER A 15 -0.09 -32.64 12.72
N ASP A 16 -0.53 -32.47 11.47
CA ASP A 16 0.23 -32.89 10.30
C ASP A 16 1.27 -31.82 9.91
N PRO A 17 2.58 -32.13 9.93
CA PRO A 17 3.64 -31.18 9.57
C PRO A 17 3.53 -30.62 8.15
N LEU A 18 3.06 -31.42 7.18
CA LEU A 18 2.91 -30.98 5.79
C LEU A 18 1.77 -29.99 5.64
N VAL A 19 0.65 -30.24 6.31
CA VAL A 19 -0.48 -29.31 6.34
C VAL A 19 -0.09 -28.02 7.07
N ASN A 20 0.78 -28.11 8.08
CA ASN A 20 1.28 -26.95 8.81
C ASN A 20 2.06 -26.00 7.89
N GLU A 21 2.97 -26.54 7.06
CA GLU A 21 3.70 -25.77 6.04
C GLU A 21 2.76 -25.13 5.02
N LEU A 22 1.75 -25.86 4.57
CA LEU A 22 0.75 -25.36 3.63
C LEU A 22 -0.12 -24.23 4.20
N LEU A 23 -0.36 -24.20 5.52
CA LEU A 23 -1.12 -23.16 6.20
C LEU A 23 -0.26 -21.93 6.56
N LEU A 24 1.04 -22.13 6.80
CA LEU A 24 2.00 -21.05 7.07
C LEU A 24 2.26 -20.17 5.84
N ALA A 25 2.32 -20.77 4.65
CA ALA A 25 2.53 -20.05 3.40
C ALA A 25 1.49 -18.94 3.13
N PRO A 26 0.16 -19.20 3.16
CA PRO A 26 -0.85 -18.16 2.98
C PRO A 26 -0.91 -17.18 4.17
N LYS A 27 -0.67 -17.63 5.41
CA LYS A 27 -0.63 -16.74 6.59
C LYS A 27 0.41 -15.62 6.43
N THR A 28 1.53 -15.90 5.77
CA THR A 28 2.61 -14.94 5.56
C THR A 28 2.48 -14.17 4.25
N ARG A 29 2.02 -14.79 3.16
CA ARG A 29 1.90 -14.15 1.85
C ARG A 29 0.69 -13.24 1.69
N ILE A 30 -0.49 -13.64 2.18
CA ILE A 30 -1.74 -12.88 1.96
C ILE A 30 -1.64 -11.44 2.47
N PRO A 31 -1.14 -11.16 3.69
CA PRO A 31 -1.03 -9.78 4.18
C PRO A 31 -0.09 -8.92 3.31
N PHE A 32 0.97 -9.51 2.77
CA PHE A 32 1.92 -8.83 1.90
C PHE A 32 1.30 -8.52 0.53
N GLU A 33 0.70 -9.52 -0.11
CA GLU A 33 0.05 -9.38 -1.44
C GLU A 33 -1.10 -8.36 -1.40
N VAL A 34 -1.89 -8.35 -0.32
CA VAL A 34 -2.97 -7.36 -0.14
C VAL A 34 -2.39 -5.96 0.02
N LYS A 35 -1.31 -5.79 0.79
CA LYS A 35 -0.64 -4.49 0.94
C LYS A 35 -0.05 -4.01 -0.39
N GLU A 36 0.60 -4.89 -1.13
CA GLU A 36 1.17 -4.59 -2.44
C GLU A 36 0.08 -4.20 -3.45
N ALA A 37 -1.05 -4.91 -3.47
CA ALA A 37 -2.19 -4.58 -4.32
C ALA A 37 -2.78 -3.20 -4.00
N ILE A 38 -2.90 -2.86 -2.70
CA ILE A 38 -3.38 -1.53 -2.27
C ILE A 38 -2.41 -0.43 -2.69
N GLU A 39 -1.11 -0.63 -2.50
CA GLU A 39 -0.12 0.37 -2.91
C GLU A 39 -0.10 0.51 -4.43
N LYS A 40 -0.16 -0.60 -5.16
CA LYS A 40 -0.26 -0.57 -6.62
C LYS A 40 -1.50 0.20 -7.08
N ASP A 41 -2.67 -0.02 -6.47
CA ASP A 41 -3.90 0.72 -6.81
C ASP A 41 -3.79 2.24 -6.53
N LYS A 42 -3.12 2.62 -5.43
CA LYS A 42 -2.84 4.04 -5.13
C LYS A 42 -1.93 4.68 -6.16
N HIS A 43 -0.94 3.94 -6.66
CA HIS A 43 0.09 4.47 -7.57
C HIS A 43 -0.27 4.30 -9.05
N ASP A 44 -1.13 3.34 -9.42
CA ASP A 44 -1.60 3.13 -10.81
C ASP A 44 -2.41 4.34 -11.32
N HIS A 45 -2.97 5.15 -10.42
CA HIS A 45 -3.67 6.39 -10.75
C HIS A 45 -2.85 7.66 -10.44
N ALA A 46 -1.60 7.53 -9.99
CA ALA A 46 -0.74 8.68 -9.69
C ALA A 46 0.07 9.10 -10.93
N ILE A 47 -0.16 10.31 -11.41
CA ILE A 47 0.68 10.92 -12.45
C ILE A 47 1.82 11.67 -11.75
N VAL A 48 3.05 11.22 -11.94
CA VAL A 48 4.25 11.91 -11.46
C VAL A 48 4.65 12.98 -12.47
N ILE A 49 4.42 14.25 -12.13
CA ILE A 49 4.86 15.40 -12.92
C ILE A 49 6.22 15.85 -12.40
N SER A 50 7.26 15.76 -13.24
CA SER A 50 8.62 16.22 -12.91
C SER A 50 8.98 17.46 -13.74
N GLY A 51 9.96 18.24 -13.27
CA GLY A 51 10.41 19.45 -13.97
C GLY A 51 9.58 20.71 -13.73
N LEU A 52 8.54 20.64 -12.89
CA LEU A 52 7.87 21.83 -12.37
C LEU A 52 8.78 22.54 -11.35
N GLN A 53 9.03 23.82 -11.57
CA GLN A 53 9.75 24.64 -10.61
C GLN A 53 8.88 24.86 -9.37
N GLU A 54 9.33 24.37 -8.22
CA GLU A 54 8.63 24.53 -6.93
C GLU A 54 8.73 25.96 -6.40
N ALA A 55 7.72 26.37 -5.63
CA ALA A 55 7.74 27.63 -4.90
C ALA A 55 8.81 27.59 -3.77
N PRO A 56 9.38 28.75 -3.39
CA PRO A 56 10.41 28.81 -2.35
C PRO A 56 10.00 28.17 -1.03
N GLU A 57 10.94 27.57 -0.29
CA GLU A 57 10.67 26.93 1.01
C GLU A 57 10.15 27.91 2.07
N SER A 58 10.42 29.21 1.91
CA SER A 58 9.92 30.27 2.78
C SER A 58 8.40 30.50 2.64
N THR A 59 7.77 29.93 1.60
CA THR A 59 6.36 30.11 1.30
C THR A 59 5.50 29.14 2.14
N PRO A 60 4.35 29.59 2.70
CA PRO A 60 3.45 28.72 3.44
C PRO A 60 3.03 27.48 2.65
N ALA A 61 2.87 26.34 3.32
CA ALA A 61 2.56 25.07 2.68
C ALA A 61 1.27 25.11 1.84
N SER A 62 0.25 25.85 2.29
CA SER A 62 -0.99 26.06 1.55
C SER A 62 -0.76 26.76 0.21
N GLU A 63 0.05 27.83 0.20
CA GLU A 63 0.35 28.59 -1.00
C GLU A 63 1.22 27.80 -1.98
N ARG A 64 2.15 26.97 -1.46
CA ARG A 64 2.94 26.05 -2.29
C ARG A 64 2.06 25.00 -2.98
N GLN A 65 1.04 24.50 -2.28
CA GLN A 65 0.10 23.54 -2.85
C GLN A 65 -0.79 24.17 -3.93
N ASP A 66 -1.28 25.39 -3.71
CA ASP A 66 -2.06 26.14 -4.70
C ASP A 66 -1.24 26.45 -5.97
N ASP A 67 0.04 26.82 -5.81
CA ASP A 67 0.97 27.06 -6.92
C ASP A 67 1.20 25.80 -7.75
N LEU A 68 1.48 24.67 -7.10
CA LEU A 68 1.66 23.38 -7.78
C LEU A 68 0.40 22.94 -8.53
N GLN A 69 -0.79 23.11 -7.94
CA GLN A 69 -2.06 22.79 -8.61
C GLN A 69 -2.28 23.65 -9.86
N LYS A 70 -2.02 24.96 -9.79
CA LYS A 70 -2.13 25.85 -10.94
C LYS A 70 -1.17 25.46 -12.07
N LYS A 71 0.06 25.08 -11.73
CA LYS A 71 1.05 24.63 -12.71
C LYS A 71 0.71 23.28 -13.34
N ALA A 72 0.18 22.35 -12.55
CA ALA A 72 -0.25 21.04 -13.03
C ALA A 72 -1.42 21.12 -14.02
N LEU A 73 -2.31 22.11 -13.87
CA LEU A 73 -3.44 22.37 -14.79
C LEU A 73 -3.01 22.95 -16.16
N LEU A 74 -1.76 23.38 -16.30
CA LEU A 74 -1.22 23.98 -17.53
C LEU A 74 -0.47 22.97 -18.41
N ILE A 75 -0.41 21.70 -17.98
CA ILE A 75 0.22 20.57 -18.70
C ILE A 75 -0.88 19.77 -19.40
#